data_AF-A0A9P9UDC2-F1
#
_entry.id   AF-A0A9P9UDC2-F1
#
_cell.length_a   1.000
_cell.length_b   1.000
_cell.length_c   1.000
_cell.angle_alpha   90.00
_cell.angle_beta   90.00
_cell.angle_gamma   90.00
#
_symmetry.space_group_name_H-M   'P 1'
#
loop_
_entity.id
_entity.type
_entity.pdbx_description
1 polymer ?
#
loop_
_entity_poly.entity_id
_entity_poly.type
_entity_poly.pdbx_seq_one_letter_code
_entity_poly.pdbx_strand_id
1 'polypeptide(L)'
;MSANHQAHHHHQDPESESAASETTTLLPSIDSPEQQNTPSAPKMSSTLFWRVGAIYGAAAVGLGAFGAHGLKKRISDPNKIASWSTAAHYQLVHSAVLLVASHHPVASALFTAGMTMFSGSIYALTLDTEKYRFLGPVTPVGGLFLIAGWLALAFASKGTAVARFPRF
;
A
#
# COMPACT_ATOMS: atom_id res chain seq x y z
N MET A 1 -61.94 -63.19 10.42
CA MET A 1 -61.89 -64.43 11.21
C MET A 1 -60.47 -64.60 11.71
N SER A 2 -60.30 -64.88 13.00
CA SER A 2 -58.99 -64.95 13.66
C SER A 2 -58.30 -66.29 13.40
N ALA A 3 -56.97 -66.28 13.40
CA ALA A 3 -56.16 -67.45 13.74
C ALA A 3 -54.93 -66.97 14.53
N ASN A 4 -54.86 -67.36 15.80
CA ASN A 4 -53.77 -67.07 16.72
C ASN A 4 -52.96 -68.37 16.91
N HIS A 5 -51.63 -68.32 17.05
CA HIS A 5 -50.83 -69.52 17.38
C HIS A 5 -49.63 -69.22 18.29
N GLN A 6 -49.36 -70.14 19.22
CA GLN A 6 -48.74 -69.91 20.53
C GLN A 6 -47.93 -71.16 20.96
N ALA A 7 -46.75 -71.09 21.59
CA ALA A 7 -45.77 -70.01 21.81
C ALA A 7 -44.47 -70.65 22.38
N HIS A 8 -43.76 -69.93 23.27
CA HIS A 8 -42.67 -70.38 24.16
C HIS A 8 -41.26 -70.43 23.51
N HIS A 9 -40.15 -70.14 24.18
CA HIS A 9 -39.75 -70.19 25.60
C HIS A 9 -38.87 -68.95 25.94
N HIS A 10 -39.00 -68.26 27.08
CA HIS A 10 -38.63 -68.62 28.46
C HIS A 10 -37.11 -68.66 28.74
N HIS A 11 -36.53 -67.53 29.16
CA HIS A 11 -35.48 -67.50 30.18
C HIS A 11 -35.56 -66.21 31.02
N GLN A 12 -35.77 -66.43 32.31
CA GLN A 12 -35.53 -65.52 33.44
C GLN A 12 -34.17 -65.98 34.05
N ASP A 13 -33.36 -65.19 34.77
CA ASP A 13 -33.69 -64.23 35.84
C ASP A 13 -32.49 -63.24 36.08
N PRO A 14 -32.53 -62.34 37.10
CA PRO A 14 -31.65 -61.15 37.20
C PRO A 14 -30.42 -61.32 38.15
N GLU A 15 -29.95 -60.20 38.73
CA GLU A 15 -28.76 -60.00 39.60
C GLU A 15 -27.43 -59.84 38.81
N SER A 16 -26.48 -58.97 39.21
CA SER A 16 -26.28 -58.27 40.49
C SER A 16 -25.93 -56.78 40.35
N GLU A 17 -26.35 -56.01 41.35
CA GLU A 17 -25.99 -54.62 41.64
C GLU A 17 -24.49 -54.43 41.94
N SER A 18 -23.87 -53.33 41.48
CA SER A 18 -22.66 -52.76 42.11
C SER A 18 -22.54 -51.27 41.82
N ALA A 19 -22.17 -50.49 42.84
CA ALA A 19 -22.31 -49.04 42.86
C ALA A 19 -21.13 -48.26 42.24
N ALA A 20 -21.45 -47.02 41.86
CA ALA A 20 -20.62 -45.80 41.91
C ALA A 20 -19.14 -45.85 41.46
N SER A 21 -18.80 -45.05 40.44
CA SER A 21 -18.22 -43.72 40.66
C SER A 21 -18.21 -42.88 39.38
N GLU A 22 -18.07 -41.55 39.52
CA GLU A 22 -17.40 -40.58 38.62
C GLU A 22 -17.41 -40.84 37.08
N THR A 23 -17.84 -39.92 36.21
CA THR A 23 -17.37 -38.52 36.15
C THR A 23 -18.32 -37.65 35.32
N THR A 24 -18.60 -36.44 35.79
CA THR A 24 -19.13 -35.34 34.98
C THR A 24 -18.14 -34.96 33.87
N THR A 25 -18.52 -35.10 32.60
CA THR A 25 -17.99 -34.22 31.55
C THR A 25 -19.06 -33.94 30.50
N LEU A 26 -19.76 -32.83 30.70
CA LEU A 26 -20.42 -32.13 29.60
C LEU A 26 -19.33 -31.78 28.58
N LEU A 27 -19.38 -32.35 27.38
CA LEU A 27 -18.53 -31.89 26.29
C LEU A 27 -18.97 -30.46 25.94
N PRO A 28 -18.10 -29.43 26.08
CA PRO A 28 -18.42 -28.14 25.52
C PRO A 28 -18.45 -28.29 24.00
N SER A 29 -19.43 -27.65 23.36
CA SER A 29 -19.34 -27.37 21.92
C SER A 29 -18.01 -26.68 21.68
N ILE A 30 -17.11 -27.33 20.95
CA ILE A 30 -15.91 -26.67 20.43
C ILE A 30 -16.43 -25.71 19.36
N ASP A 31 -16.66 -24.47 19.78
CA ASP A 31 -16.97 -23.39 18.87
C ASP A 31 -15.85 -23.29 17.82
N SER A 32 -16.22 -22.85 16.63
CA SER A 32 -15.27 -22.69 15.52
C SER A 32 -14.06 -21.88 16.00
N PRO A 33 -12.81 -22.25 15.64
CA PRO A 33 -11.66 -21.46 16.06
C PRO A 33 -11.80 -20.05 15.54
N GLU A 34 -12.11 -19.16 16.48
CA GLU A 34 -12.16 -17.71 16.36
C GLU A 34 -11.03 -17.27 15.42
N GLN A 35 -11.38 -16.62 14.30
CA GLN A 35 -10.38 -15.92 13.49
C GLN A 35 -9.91 -14.70 14.30
N GLN A 36 -9.04 -15.00 15.25
CA GLN A 36 -8.65 -14.13 16.33
C GLN A 36 -7.74 -13.05 15.76
N ASN A 37 -8.41 -11.95 15.36
CA ASN A 37 -7.89 -10.61 15.11
C ASN A 37 -6.36 -10.51 15.14
N THR A 38 -5.70 -10.82 14.02
CA THR A 38 -4.28 -10.50 13.88
C THR A 38 -4.12 -9.00 14.13
N PRO A 39 -3.34 -8.55 15.13
CA PRO A 39 -3.09 -7.13 15.32
C PRO A 39 -2.44 -6.63 14.03
N SER A 40 -3.20 -5.82 13.28
CA SER A 40 -2.80 -5.36 11.96
C SER A 40 -1.63 -4.39 12.13
N ALA A 41 -0.41 -4.93 12.03
CA ALA A 41 0.81 -4.16 12.18
C ALA A 41 0.72 -2.88 11.32
N PRO A 42 0.90 -1.70 11.91
CA PRO A 42 0.42 -0.46 11.31
C PRO A 42 1.12 -0.19 9.97
N LYS A 43 0.38 -0.32 8.87
CA LYS A 43 0.84 -0.18 7.46
C LYS A 43 1.14 1.29 7.06
N MET A 44 1.60 2.09 8.03
CA MET A 44 1.60 3.56 8.04
C MET A 44 2.41 4.21 6.92
N SER A 45 3.52 3.59 6.50
CA SER A 45 4.40 4.15 5.47
C SER A 45 3.71 4.29 4.11
N SER A 46 2.89 3.32 3.72
CA SER A 46 2.24 3.31 2.41
C SER A 46 1.15 4.38 2.28
N THR A 47 0.29 4.53 3.29
CA THR A 47 -0.75 5.57 3.30
C THR A 47 -0.14 6.97 3.24
N LEU A 48 1.03 7.17 3.87
CA LEU A 48 1.77 8.43 3.80
C LEU A 48 2.27 8.71 2.38
N PHE A 49 3.00 7.77 1.76
CA PHE A 49 3.51 7.96 0.40
C PHE A 49 2.40 8.12 -0.65
N TRP A 50 1.27 7.43 -0.49
CA TRP A 50 0.08 7.64 -1.33
C TRP A 50 -0.45 9.08 -1.22
N ARG A 51 -0.59 9.62 0.00
CA ARG A 51 -0.99 11.02 0.22
C ARG A 51 0.02 12.01 -0.37
N VAL A 52 1.32 11.76 -0.22
CA VAL A 52 2.37 12.58 -0.83
C VAL A 52 2.26 12.56 -2.36
N GLY A 53 2.11 11.39 -2.98
CA GLY A 53 1.89 11.27 -4.43
C GLY A 53 0.67 12.07 -4.92
N ALA A 54 -0.46 11.96 -4.22
CA ALA A 54 -1.67 12.72 -4.57
C ALA A 54 -1.47 14.24 -4.47
N ILE A 55 -0.81 14.72 -3.40
CA ILE A 55 -0.52 16.15 -3.20
C ILE A 55 0.47 16.66 -4.26
N TYR A 56 1.52 15.89 -4.58
CA TYR A 56 2.49 16.26 -5.61
C TYR A 56 1.86 16.30 -7.00
N GLY A 57 0.93 15.38 -7.31
CA GLY A 57 0.18 15.40 -8.57
C GLY A 57 -0.74 16.61 -8.69
N ALA A 58 -1.51 16.90 -7.64
CA ALA A 58 -2.37 18.10 -7.59
C ALA A 58 -1.55 19.40 -7.73
N ALA A 59 -0.41 19.49 -7.03
CA ALA A 59 0.51 20.61 -7.15
C ALA A 59 1.11 20.73 -8.56
N ALA A 60 1.52 19.63 -9.19
CA ALA A 60 2.06 19.62 -10.54
C ALA A 60 1.04 20.09 -11.59
N VAL A 61 -0.24 19.69 -11.46
CA VAL A 61 -1.33 20.18 -12.32
C VAL A 61 -1.55 21.67 -12.11
N GLY A 62 -1.63 22.15 -10.86
CA GLY A 62 -1.81 23.57 -10.55
C GLY A 62 -0.65 24.45 -11.05
N LEU A 63 0.58 24.02 -10.80
CA LEU A 63 1.80 24.70 -11.26
C LEU A 63 1.94 24.65 -12.79
N GLY A 64 1.59 23.54 -13.44
CA GLY A 64 1.55 23.43 -14.90
C GLY A 64 0.51 24.39 -15.52
N ALA A 65 -0.70 24.45 -14.97
CA ALA A 65 -1.74 25.37 -15.41
C ALA A 65 -1.34 26.84 -15.22
N PHE A 66 -0.73 27.17 -14.07
CA PHE A 66 -0.14 28.49 -13.80
C PHE A 66 0.98 28.82 -14.79
N GLY A 67 1.87 27.86 -15.10
CA GLY A 67 2.92 28.02 -16.10
C GLY A 67 2.37 28.39 -17.48
N ALA A 68 1.33 27.69 -17.93
CA ALA A 68 0.70 27.91 -19.23
C ALA A 68 -0.08 29.23 -19.34
N HIS A 69 -0.82 29.62 -18.31
CA HIS A 69 -1.80 30.73 -18.39
C HIS A 69 -1.39 32.01 -17.63
N GLY A 70 -0.58 31.87 -16.58
CA GLY A 70 -0.16 32.95 -15.69
C GLY A 70 1.29 33.38 -15.92
N LEU A 71 2.23 32.44 -15.83
CA LEU A 71 3.67 32.73 -15.85
C LEU A 71 4.13 33.33 -17.19
N LYS A 72 3.61 32.83 -18.32
CA LYS A 72 3.85 33.41 -19.66
C LYS A 72 3.43 34.88 -19.80
N LYS A 73 2.58 35.41 -18.91
CA LYS A 73 2.18 36.83 -18.86
C LYS A 73 3.06 37.68 -17.94
N ARG A 74 4.00 37.05 -17.21
CA ARG A 74 4.92 37.68 -16.25
C ARG A 74 6.38 37.59 -16.69
N ILE A 75 6.76 36.52 -17.38
CA ILE A 75 8.13 36.24 -17.84
C ILE A 75 8.12 36.08 -19.36
N SER A 76 8.96 36.88 -20.04
CA SER A 76 9.15 36.85 -21.50
C SER A 76 10.23 35.86 -21.96
N ASP A 77 11.15 35.45 -21.08
CA ASP A 77 12.22 34.49 -21.39
C ASP A 77 11.65 33.09 -21.66
N PRO A 78 11.75 32.57 -22.91
CA PRO A 78 11.20 31.27 -23.26
C PRO A 78 11.90 30.10 -22.57
N ASN A 79 13.19 30.24 -22.20
CA ASN A 79 13.95 29.17 -21.53
C ASN A 79 13.44 28.94 -20.10
N LYS A 80 13.07 30.03 -19.41
CA LYS A 80 12.43 29.99 -18.09
C LYS A 80 11.05 29.35 -18.14
N ILE A 81 10.24 29.71 -19.13
CA ILE A 81 8.93 29.09 -19.36
C ILE A 81 9.05 27.60 -19.69
N ALA A 82 10.02 27.21 -20.53
CA ALA A 82 10.30 25.81 -20.84
C ALA A 82 10.76 25.03 -19.60
N SER A 83 11.68 25.60 -18.80
CA SER A 83 12.17 25.00 -17.55
C SER A 83 11.03 24.76 -16.55
N TRP A 84 10.14 25.73 -16.36
CA TRP A 84 8.94 25.56 -15.54
C TRP A 84 8.04 24.42 -16.04
N SER A 85 7.84 24.32 -17.35
CA SER A 85 7.05 23.24 -17.97
C SER A 85 7.70 21.87 -17.73
N THR A 86 9.03 21.78 -17.83
CA THR A 86 9.79 20.57 -17.51
C THR A 86 9.63 20.18 -16.04
N ALA A 87 9.74 21.14 -15.12
CA ALA A 87 9.56 20.90 -13.69
C ALA A 87 8.16 20.35 -13.35
N ALA A 88 7.11 20.93 -13.94
CA ALA A 88 5.73 20.45 -13.77
C ALA A 88 5.50 19.08 -14.39
N HIS A 89 6.05 18.82 -15.58
CA HIS A 89 5.95 17.51 -16.22
C HIS A 89 6.66 16.42 -15.41
N TYR A 90 7.89 16.66 -14.97
CA TYR A 90 8.65 15.71 -14.14
C TYR A 90 7.96 15.46 -12.79
N GLN A 91 7.41 16.50 -12.15
CA GLN A 91 6.67 16.34 -10.90
C GLN A 91 5.40 15.51 -11.11
N LEU A 92 4.65 15.75 -12.19
CA LEU A 92 3.43 15.00 -12.47
C LEU A 92 3.73 13.52 -12.74
N VAL A 93 4.69 13.22 -13.61
CA VAL A 93 5.10 11.83 -13.94
C VAL A 93 5.53 11.08 -12.68
N HIS A 94 6.45 11.63 -11.90
CA HIS A 94 6.96 10.94 -10.71
C HIS A 94 5.95 10.90 -9.56
N SER A 95 4.97 11.80 -9.50
CA SER A 95 3.86 11.72 -8.54
C SER A 95 2.93 10.55 -8.85
N ALA A 96 2.63 10.28 -10.12
CA ALA A 96 1.85 9.12 -10.55
C ALA A 96 2.62 7.81 -10.27
N VAL A 97 3.93 7.80 -10.51
CA VAL A 97 4.80 6.66 -10.14
C VAL A 97 4.84 6.46 -8.63
N LEU A 98 4.91 7.53 -7.82
CA LEU A 98 4.89 7.47 -6.35
C LEU A 98 3.59 6.87 -5.80
N LEU A 99 2.44 7.15 -6.42
CA LEU A 99 1.18 6.49 -6.07
C LEU A 99 1.30 4.96 -6.22
N VAL A 100 1.70 4.48 -7.40
CA VAL A 100 1.89 3.04 -7.68
C VAL A 100 3.00 2.44 -6.79
N ALA A 101 4.08 3.18 -6.57
CA ALA A 101 5.25 2.77 -5.80
C ALA A 101 5.06 2.88 -4.28
N SER A 102 3.91 3.32 -3.77
CA SER A 102 3.71 3.67 -2.34
C SER A 102 3.98 2.52 -1.35
N HIS A 103 3.93 1.26 -1.78
CA HIS A 103 4.34 0.09 -0.98
C HIS A 103 5.86 -0.18 -0.95
N HIS A 104 6.64 0.50 -1.79
CA HIS A 104 8.11 0.43 -1.86
C HIS A 104 8.71 1.68 -1.20
N PRO A 105 9.06 1.63 0.10
CA PRO A 105 9.43 2.83 0.86
C PRO A 105 10.72 3.50 0.37
N VAL A 106 11.70 2.72 -0.10
CA VAL A 106 12.96 3.25 -0.64
C VAL A 106 12.71 4.04 -1.92
N ALA A 107 12.05 3.44 -2.92
CA ALA A 107 11.69 4.13 -4.15
C ALA A 107 10.80 5.35 -3.88
N SER A 108 9.83 5.23 -2.96
CA SER A 108 8.93 6.32 -2.60
C SER A 108 9.63 7.51 -1.97
N ALA A 109 10.58 7.27 -1.07
CA ALA A 109 11.42 8.32 -0.47
C ALA A 109 12.31 8.99 -1.52
N LEU A 110 12.92 8.21 -2.43
CA LEU A 110 13.76 8.71 -3.51
C LEU A 110 12.97 9.58 -4.50
N PHE A 111 11.76 9.18 -4.91
CA PHE A 111 10.89 10.02 -5.75
C PHE A 111 10.44 11.29 -5.02
N THR A 112 10.10 11.22 -3.74
CA THR A 112 9.70 12.39 -2.94
C THR A 112 10.84 13.41 -2.84
N ALA A 113 12.04 12.97 -2.45
CA ALA A 113 13.23 13.82 -2.39
C ALA A 113 13.60 14.35 -3.78
N GLY A 114 13.62 13.48 -4.79
CA GLY A 114 13.93 13.84 -6.17
C GLY A 114 12.99 14.89 -6.76
N MET A 115 11.67 14.75 -6.61
CA MET A 115 10.71 15.77 -7.06
C MET A 115 10.89 17.10 -6.33
N THR A 116 11.12 17.06 -5.01
CA THR A 116 11.34 18.26 -4.19
C THR A 116 12.58 19.03 -4.66
N MET A 117 13.69 18.31 -4.86
CA MET A 117 14.98 18.89 -5.22
C MET A 117 15.07 19.27 -6.70
N PHE A 118 14.51 18.46 -7.61
CA PHE A 118 14.53 18.72 -9.06
C PHE A 118 13.48 19.76 -9.46
N SER A 119 12.19 19.47 -9.29
CA SER A 119 11.13 20.38 -9.73
C SER A 119 11.06 21.63 -8.86
N GLY A 120 11.20 21.48 -7.54
CA GLY A 120 11.14 22.60 -6.59
C GLY A 120 12.23 23.67 -6.83
N SER A 121 13.47 23.25 -7.09
CA SER A 121 14.56 24.18 -7.41
C SER A 121 14.34 24.91 -8.73
N ILE A 122 13.88 24.21 -9.78
CA ILE A 122 13.58 24.83 -11.08
C ILE A 122 12.47 25.87 -10.96
N TYR A 123 11.39 25.60 -10.19
CA TYR A 123 10.35 26.60 -9.95
C TYR A 123 10.91 27.84 -9.25
N ALA A 124 11.72 27.67 -8.21
CA ALA A 124 12.34 28.78 -7.48
C ALA A 124 13.27 29.60 -8.38
N LEU A 125 14.20 28.94 -9.09
CA LEU A 125 15.13 29.57 -10.05
C LEU A 125 14.42 30.30 -11.20
N THR A 126 13.23 29.82 -11.59
CA THR A 126 12.40 30.47 -12.61
C THR A 126 11.80 31.78 -12.09
N LEU A 127 11.28 31.78 -10.85
CA LEU A 127 10.66 32.96 -10.23
C LEU A 127 11.70 34.05 -9.90
N ASP A 128 12.85 33.67 -9.34
CA ASP A 128 13.93 34.62 -9.00
C ASP A 128 15.29 33.92 -9.09
N THR A 129 15.98 34.11 -10.21
CA THR A 129 17.25 33.43 -10.48
C THR A 129 18.38 33.95 -9.60
N GLU A 130 18.41 35.25 -9.27
CA GLU A 130 19.49 35.83 -8.48
C GLU A 130 19.39 35.40 -7.01
N LYS A 131 18.19 35.48 -6.44
CA LYS A 131 17.94 35.06 -5.05
C LYS A 131 18.14 33.56 -4.85
N TYR A 132 17.75 32.74 -5.83
CA TYR A 132 17.77 31.27 -5.70
C TYR A 132 18.93 30.61 -6.45
N ARG A 133 19.93 31.36 -6.95
CA ARG A 133 21.08 30.85 -7.72
C ARG A 133 21.81 29.67 -7.07
N PHE A 134 21.86 29.64 -5.73
CA PHE A 134 22.46 28.56 -4.95
C PHE A 134 21.73 27.21 -5.09
N LEU A 135 20.49 27.19 -5.58
CA LEU A 135 19.74 25.97 -5.89
C LEU A 135 20.13 25.34 -7.25
N GLY A 136 20.95 26.00 -8.07
CA GLY A 136 21.41 25.45 -9.36
C GLY A 136 21.97 24.02 -9.23
N PRO A 137 22.95 23.76 -8.34
CA PRO A 137 23.49 22.43 -8.08
C PRO A 137 22.51 21.44 -7.42
N VAL A 138 21.39 21.91 -6.85
CA VAL A 138 20.38 21.04 -6.23
C VAL A 138 19.57 20.27 -7.29
N THR A 139 19.35 20.90 -8.45
CA THR A 139 18.63 20.30 -9.60
C THR A 139 19.22 18.95 -10.04
N PRO A 140 20.51 18.82 -10.42
CA PRO A 140 21.07 17.54 -10.85
C PRO A 140 21.09 16.47 -9.75
N VAL A 141 21.26 16.86 -8.47
CA VAL A 141 21.17 15.92 -7.33
C VAL A 141 19.74 15.39 -7.18
N GLY A 142 18.73 16.25 -7.36
CA GLY A 142 17.33 15.80 -7.44
C GLY A 142 17.08 14.84 -8.60
N GLY A 143 17.67 15.11 -9.77
CA GLY A 143 17.64 14.20 -10.92
C GLY A 143 18.25 12.82 -10.62
N LEU A 144 19.37 12.78 -9.89
CA LEU A 144 19.99 11.53 -9.43
C LEU A 144 19.07 10.75 -8.49
N PHE A 145 18.36 11.42 -7.58
CA PHE A 145 17.36 10.75 -6.73
C PHE A 145 16.16 10.19 -7.53
N LEU A 146 15.70 10.89 -8.58
CA LEU A 146 14.67 10.35 -9.47
C LEU A 146 15.15 9.08 -10.19
N ILE A 147 16.37 9.09 -10.73
CA ILE A 147 17.01 7.91 -11.37
C ILE A 147 17.13 6.77 -10.35
N ALA A 148 17.64 7.05 -9.14
CA ALA A 148 17.77 6.06 -8.08
C ALA A 148 16.40 5.48 -7.66
N GLY A 149 15.32 6.26 -7.67
CA GLY A 149 13.96 5.79 -7.42
C GLY A 149 13.48 4.77 -8.46
N TRP A 150 13.76 5.02 -9.75
CA TRP A 150 13.47 4.06 -10.82
C TRP A 150 14.31 2.78 -10.71
N LEU A 151 15.60 2.89 -10.40
CA LEU A 151 16.46 1.73 -10.16
C LEU A 151 16.00 0.93 -8.93
N ALA A 152 15.59 1.59 -7.86
CA ALA A 152 15.02 0.95 -6.68
C ALA A 152 13.72 0.18 -6.99
N LEU A 153 12.90 0.64 -7.94
CA LEU A 153 11.76 -0.13 -8.45
C LEU A 153 12.20 -1.31 -9.33
N ALA A 154 13.20 -1.12 -10.20
CA ALA A 154 13.69 -2.17 -11.09
C ALA A 154 14.27 -3.38 -10.33
N PHE A 155 14.93 -3.13 -9.20
CA PHE A 155 15.50 -4.16 -8.32
C PHE A 155 14.63 -4.48 -7.10
N ALA A 156 13.42 -3.89 -6.98
CA ALA A 156 12.49 -4.27 -5.93
C ALA A 156 12.02 -5.71 -6.14
N SER A 157 12.34 -6.58 -5.18
CA SER A 157 11.86 -7.97 -5.22
C SER A 157 10.33 -7.99 -5.20
N LYS A 158 9.73 -8.39 -6.32
CA LYS A 158 8.32 -8.74 -6.40
C LYS A 158 8.14 -10.00 -5.59
N GLY A 159 7.81 -9.83 -4.31
CA GLY A 159 7.59 -10.94 -3.38
C GLY A 159 6.68 -11.96 -4.04
N THR A 160 7.25 -13.12 -4.38
CA THR A 160 6.53 -14.14 -5.12
C THR A 160 5.41 -14.61 -4.21
N ALA A 161 4.18 -14.22 -4.53
CA ALA A 161 3.00 -14.81 -3.95
C ALA A 161 2.98 -16.27 -4.41
N VAL A 162 3.65 -17.13 -3.63
CA VAL A 162 3.56 -18.58 -3.78
C VAL A 162 2.08 -18.89 -3.62
N ALA A 163 1.43 -19.18 -4.74
CA ALA A 163 0.05 -19.57 -4.79
C ALA A 163 -0.07 -20.89 -4.03
N ARG A 164 -0.33 -20.80 -2.73
CA ARG A 164 -0.63 -21.93 -1.87
C ARG A 164 -2.02 -22.40 -2.25
N PHE A 165 -2.09 -23.19 -3.31
CA PHE A 165 -3.28 -23.94 -3.66
C PHE A 165 -3.72 -24.75 -2.44
N PRO A 166 -4.99 -24.64 -2.02
CA PRO A 166 -5.53 -25.58 -1.05
C PRO A 166 -5.48 -26.98 -1.67
N ARG A 167 -4.95 -27.94 -0.91
CA ARG A 167 -5.18 -29.36 -1.22
C ARG A 167 -6.56 -29.70 -0.68
N PHE A 168 -7.44 -30.16 -1.57
CA PHE A 168 -8.68 -30.83 -1.21
C PHE A 168 -8.38 -32.24 -0.70
#